data_AF-A0A919NT38-F1
#
_entry.id   AF-A0A919NT38-F1
#
_cell.length_a   1.000
_cell.length_b   1.000
_cell.length_c   1.000
_cell.angle_alpha   90.00
_cell.angle_beta   90.00
_cell.angle_gamma   90.00
#
_symmetry.space_group_name_H-M   'P 1'
#
loop_
_entity.id
_entity.type
_entity.pdbx_description
1 polymer ?
#
loop_
_entity_poly.entity_id
_entity_poly.type
_entity_poly.pdbx_seq_one_letter_code
_entity_poly.pdbx_strand_id
1 'polypeptide(L)'
;MNRRSLPVLLGLALTAGAVSIASPAHADDPVNTPPTASYALDTTAIWAGQRVNLSESGVTDDTTAPDAITRSIDWGDGTVDGLFGHLYSTAGTYQVKVTLNDGALDGSGVFTTGSAVTVTTSPGNYAWQKSPIYTYPNYQEQATLLASGLPANTKVWTGWGDGETSLLSAGTSATVGHWFGTGPWTPKVTLQNGSGKATPRAVNTLTVLPDTTGPTVSLTVPASPNKAASWSTVRGKAADGEAGVDVVGIQFYKYNATTIYFYNFANGTWVKYTGQALPYTAQALRPVDGAGNWSVGAAGLSKGYTFEVDYYAWDKVGNISDDYYVAYNLTS
;
A
#
# COMPACT_ATOMS: atom_id res chain seq x y z
N MET A 1 -58.66 -42.27 -90.10
CA MET A 1 -59.09 -43.13 -91.22
C MET A 1 -57.96 -44.12 -91.49
N ASN A 2 -58.26 -45.43 -91.52
CA ASN A 2 -57.37 -46.60 -91.76
C ASN A 2 -56.22 -46.82 -90.75
N ARG A 3 -56.24 -47.80 -89.82
CA ARG A 3 -56.34 -49.28 -89.89
C ARG A 3 -55.20 -49.98 -90.66
N ARG A 4 -54.62 -50.99 -89.94
CA ARG A 4 -53.85 -52.19 -90.35
C ARG A 4 -52.32 -51.98 -90.38
N SER A 5 -51.45 -52.86 -89.85
CA SER A 5 -51.58 -54.28 -89.48
C SER A 5 -50.49 -54.73 -88.48
N LEU A 6 -50.75 -55.89 -87.87
CA LEU A 6 -50.13 -56.60 -86.75
C LEU A 6 -48.93 -57.51 -87.20
N PRO A 7 -48.39 -58.47 -86.40
CA PRO A 7 -47.11 -58.45 -85.65
C PRO A 7 -46.08 -59.50 -86.13
N VAL A 8 -44.86 -59.54 -85.55
CA VAL A 8 -44.13 -60.82 -85.38
C VAL A 8 -43.47 -60.88 -84.00
N LEU A 9 -43.89 -61.90 -83.27
CA LEU A 9 -43.42 -62.41 -82.00
C LEU A 9 -42.11 -63.19 -82.23
N LEU A 10 -41.05 -62.88 -81.50
CA LEU A 10 -39.95 -63.83 -81.30
C LEU A 10 -39.60 -63.86 -79.82
N GLY A 11 -40.06 -64.92 -79.15
CA GLY A 11 -39.71 -65.22 -77.78
C GLY A 11 -38.26 -65.69 -77.69
N LEU A 12 -37.52 -65.14 -76.73
CA LEU A 12 -36.30 -65.75 -76.22
C LEU A 12 -36.52 -66.04 -74.74
N ALA A 13 -36.31 -67.31 -74.40
CA ALA A 13 -36.58 -67.91 -73.11
C ALA A 13 -35.70 -67.33 -71.99
N LEU A 14 -36.32 -67.16 -70.82
CA LEU A 14 -35.66 -66.94 -69.53
C LEU A 14 -34.67 -68.08 -69.24
N THR A 15 -33.40 -67.73 -69.03
CA THR A 15 -32.53 -68.43 -68.08
C THR A 15 -32.34 -67.51 -66.88
N ALA A 16 -33.06 -67.82 -65.80
CA ALA A 16 -32.96 -67.15 -64.52
C ALA A 16 -31.62 -67.48 -63.86
N GLY A 17 -30.57 -66.75 -64.22
CA GLY A 17 -29.39 -66.59 -63.38
C GLY A 17 -29.68 -65.48 -62.39
N ALA A 18 -30.10 -65.82 -61.17
CA ALA A 18 -30.20 -64.86 -60.07
C ALA A 18 -28.78 -64.39 -59.71
N VAL A 19 -28.29 -63.36 -60.39
CA VAL A 19 -27.19 -62.56 -59.89
C VAL A 19 -27.80 -61.72 -58.77
N SER A 20 -27.64 -62.19 -57.54
CA SER A 20 -27.78 -61.34 -56.36
C SER A 20 -26.74 -60.23 -56.48
N ILE A 21 -27.12 -59.10 -57.06
CA ILE A 21 -26.44 -57.85 -56.76
C ILE A 21 -26.72 -57.58 -55.29
N ALA A 22 -25.79 -57.99 -54.43
CA ALA A 22 -25.75 -57.46 -53.09
C ALA A 22 -25.71 -55.94 -53.27
N SER A 23 -26.75 -55.24 -52.80
CA SER A 23 -26.62 -53.82 -52.49
C SER A 23 -25.30 -53.70 -51.71
N PRO A 24 -24.40 -52.76 -52.04
CA PRO A 24 -23.29 -52.50 -51.15
C PRO A 24 -23.90 -52.31 -49.77
N ALA A 25 -23.49 -53.14 -48.81
CA ALA A 25 -23.82 -52.86 -47.42
C ALA A 25 -23.46 -51.39 -47.22
N HIS A 26 -24.41 -50.58 -46.76
CA HIS A 26 -24.04 -49.32 -46.13
C HIS A 26 -22.96 -49.72 -45.12
N ALA A 27 -21.71 -49.35 -45.39
CA ALA A 27 -20.73 -49.34 -44.33
C ALA A 27 -21.37 -48.44 -43.28
N ASP A 28 -21.71 -48.99 -42.12
CA ASP A 28 -22.13 -48.17 -41.00
C ASP A 28 -21.09 -47.05 -40.90
N ASP A 29 -21.53 -45.80 -40.97
CA ASP A 29 -20.64 -44.67 -40.75
C ASP A 29 -19.88 -44.94 -39.46
N PRO A 30 -18.55 -44.70 -39.39
CA PRO A 30 -17.78 -44.97 -38.19
C PRO A 30 -18.50 -44.33 -37.00
N VAL A 31 -18.73 -45.12 -35.95
CA VAL A 31 -19.46 -44.67 -34.76
C VAL A 31 -18.64 -43.57 -34.10
N ASN A 32 -18.98 -42.32 -34.40
CA ASN A 32 -18.30 -41.16 -33.84
C ASN A 32 -18.40 -41.16 -32.31
N THR A 33 -17.26 -41.01 -31.64
CA THR A 33 -17.18 -40.91 -30.18
C THR A 33 -16.88 -39.49 -29.75
N PRO A 34 -17.33 -39.02 -28.57
CA PRO A 34 -17.00 -37.67 -28.14
C PRO A 34 -15.48 -37.49 -27.94
N PRO A 35 -14.92 -36.32 -28.31
CA PRO A 35 -13.49 -36.04 -28.17
C PRO A 35 -13.04 -36.00 -26.71
N THR A 36 -11.77 -36.32 -26.46
CA THR A 36 -11.18 -36.24 -25.10
C THR A 36 -9.85 -35.51 -25.10
N ALA A 37 -9.55 -34.79 -24.02
CA ALA A 37 -8.25 -34.18 -23.76
C ALA A 37 -7.96 -34.06 -22.27
N SER A 38 -6.69 -33.96 -21.91
CA SER A 38 -6.22 -33.75 -20.54
C SER A 38 -5.81 -32.30 -20.29
N TYR A 39 -6.22 -31.75 -19.15
CA TYR A 39 -5.94 -30.37 -18.78
C TYR A 39 -5.26 -30.25 -17.42
N ALA A 40 -4.48 -29.17 -17.26
CA ALA A 40 -3.90 -28.78 -15.98
C ALA A 40 -3.94 -27.25 -15.82
N LEU A 41 -4.34 -26.79 -14.64
CA LEU A 41 -4.21 -25.40 -14.22
C LEU A 41 -2.78 -25.14 -13.73
N ASP A 42 -2.19 -24.01 -14.09
CA ASP A 42 -0.87 -23.61 -13.60
C ASP A 42 -0.85 -23.29 -12.09
N THR A 43 -1.99 -22.87 -11.55
CA THR A 43 -2.24 -22.70 -10.12
C THR A 43 -3.71 -22.89 -9.78
N THR A 44 -4.00 -23.36 -8.57
CA THR A 44 -5.35 -23.50 -8.01
C THR A 44 -5.64 -22.50 -6.89
N ALA A 45 -4.69 -21.65 -6.53
CA ALA A 45 -4.84 -20.64 -5.48
C ALA A 45 -4.23 -19.31 -5.92
N ILE A 46 -5.08 -18.27 -5.99
CA ILE A 46 -4.68 -16.92 -6.40
C ILE A 46 -5.39 -15.85 -5.57
N TRP A 47 -4.97 -14.61 -5.76
CA TRP A 47 -5.69 -13.43 -5.30
C TRP A 47 -6.61 -12.87 -6.40
N ALA A 48 -7.69 -12.23 -5.99
CA ALA A 48 -8.54 -11.47 -6.92
C ALA A 48 -7.67 -10.47 -7.72
N GLY A 49 -7.94 -10.36 -9.02
CA GLY A 49 -7.16 -9.58 -9.99
C GLY A 49 -6.02 -10.35 -10.65
N GLN A 50 -5.81 -11.64 -10.33
CA GLN A 50 -4.75 -12.46 -10.92
C GLN A 50 -5.27 -13.43 -11.97
N ARG A 51 -4.35 -13.93 -12.80
CA ARG A 51 -4.65 -14.85 -13.92
C ARG A 51 -4.30 -16.29 -13.55
N VAL A 52 -5.13 -17.21 -14.03
CA VAL A 52 -4.83 -18.65 -14.12
C VAL A 52 -4.70 -19.02 -15.59
N ASN A 53 -3.74 -19.89 -15.92
CA ASN A 53 -3.57 -20.42 -17.26
C ASN A 53 -3.87 -21.91 -17.29
N LEU A 54 -4.46 -22.34 -18.39
CA LEU A 54 -4.78 -23.73 -18.68
C LEU A 54 -3.75 -24.29 -19.66
N SER A 55 -3.31 -25.52 -19.44
CA SER A 55 -2.51 -26.29 -20.38
C SER A 55 -3.32 -27.50 -20.87
N GLU A 56 -3.18 -27.84 -22.14
CA GLU A 56 -3.87 -28.96 -22.80
C GLU A 56 -2.85 -29.98 -23.28
N SER A 57 -3.21 -31.25 -23.20
CA SER A 57 -2.44 -32.36 -23.73
C SER A 57 -3.34 -33.53 -24.09
N GLY A 58 -2.86 -34.43 -24.97
CA GLY A 58 -3.53 -35.69 -25.26
C GLY A 58 -4.93 -35.53 -25.88
N VAL A 59 -5.08 -34.60 -26.82
CA VAL A 59 -6.32 -34.41 -27.57
C VAL A 59 -6.47 -35.57 -28.55
N THR A 60 -7.54 -36.34 -28.39
CA THR A 60 -7.83 -37.51 -29.22
C THR A 60 -9.30 -37.59 -29.56
N ASP A 61 -9.57 -38.05 -30.77
CA ASP A 61 -10.89 -38.33 -31.32
C ASP A 61 -10.74 -39.43 -32.38
N ASP A 62 -11.80 -40.18 -32.64
CA ASP A 62 -11.76 -41.31 -33.58
C ASP A 62 -11.99 -40.91 -35.04
N THR A 63 -12.61 -39.74 -35.29
CA THR A 63 -12.93 -39.29 -36.65
C THR A 63 -12.41 -37.89 -36.99
N THR A 64 -12.19 -37.04 -35.98
CA THR A 64 -11.87 -35.62 -36.12
C THR A 64 -10.42 -35.32 -35.77
N ALA A 65 -9.74 -34.56 -36.63
CA ALA A 65 -8.35 -34.18 -36.36
C ALA A 65 -8.26 -33.23 -35.14
N PRO A 66 -7.19 -33.33 -34.31
CA PRO A 66 -7.08 -32.54 -33.07
C PRO A 66 -7.20 -31.02 -33.21
N ASP A 67 -6.82 -30.48 -34.37
CA ASP A 67 -6.89 -29.05 -34.72
C ASP A 67 -8.29 -28.59 -35.16
N ALA A 68 -9.16 -29.52 -35.57
CA ALA A 68 -10.55 -29.25 -35.91
C ALA A 68 -11.50 -29.28 -34.71
N ILE A 69 -11.07 -29.88 -33.58
CA ILE A 69 -11.85 -29.90 -32.35
C ILE A 69 -11.91 -28.47 -31.76
N THR A 70 -13.07 -28.04 -31.28
CA THR A 70 -13.23 -26.72 -30.65
C THR A 70 -13.29 -26.84 -29.13
N ARG A 71 -12.85 -25.78 -28.43
CA ARG A 71 -12.78 -25.73 -26.96
C ARG A 71 -13.72 -24.64 -26.47
N SER A 72 -14.57 -25.00 -25.52
CA SER A 72 -15.38 -24.08 -24.73
C SER A 72 -15.03 -24.27 -23.26
N ILE A 73 -14.46 -23.24 -22.64
CA ILE A 73 -13.95 -23.25 -21.27
C ILE A 73 -14.87 -22.40 -20.42
N ASP A 74 -15.59 -23.05 -19.50
CA ASP A 74 -16.36 -22.40 -18.44
C ASP A 74 -15.45 -22.19 -17.24
N TRP A 75 -15.17 -20.93 -16.92
CA TRP A 75 -14.30 -20.54 -15.82
C TRP A 75 -15.03 -20.52 -14.47
N GLY A 76 -16.32 -20.84 -14.43
CA GLY A 76 -17.12 -20.98 -13.22
C GLY A 76 -17.55 -19.65 -12.58
N ASP A 77 -17.11 -18.51 -13.10
CA ASP A 77 -17.52 -17.16 -12.68
C ASP A 77 -18.60 -16.54 -13.57
N GLY A 78 -19.14 -17.34 -14.50
CA GLY A 78 -20.10 -16.92 -15.52
C GLY A 78 -19.45 -16.61 -16.88
N THR A 79 -18.11 -16.58 -16.95
CA THR A 79 -17.37 -16.44 -18.21
C THR A 79 -17.22 -17.79 -18.90
N VAL A 80 -17.59 -17.85 -20.18
CA VAL A 80 -17.36 -19.00 -21.06
C VAL A 80 -16.70 -18.52 -22.35
N ASP A 81 -15.52 -19.01 -22.67
CA ASP A 81 -14.77 -18.66 -23.89
C ASP A 81 -13.80 -19.77 -24.34
N GLY A 82 -13.02 -19.55 -25.40
CA GLY A 82 -12.01 -20.48 -25.89
C GLY A 82 -10.57 -20.10 -25.50
N LEU A 83 -10.38 -19.20 -24.52
CA LEU A 83 -9.08 -18.68 -24.15
C LEU A 83 -8.43 -19.55 -23.09
N PHE A 84 -7.12 -19.75 -23.19
CA PHE A 84 -6.37 -20.62 -22.27
C PHE A 84 -5.84 -19.86 -21.05
N GLY A 85 -6.32 -18.65 -20.79
CA GLY A 85 -5.95 -17.89 -19.60
C GLY A 85 -7.04 -16.90 -19.21
N HIS A 86 -7.35 -16.86 -17.90
CA HIS A 86 -8.48 -16.12 -17.38
C HIS A 86 -8.15 -15.32 -16.13
N LEU A 87 -8.74 -14.13 -16.04
CA LEU A 87 -8.56 -13.17 -14.94
C LEU A 87 -9.74 -13.26 -13.97
N TYR A 88 -9.49 -13.73 -12.75
CA TYR A 88 -10.55 -13.76 -11.73
C TYR A 88 -10.58 -12.46 -10.94
N SER A 89 -11.67 -11.69 -11.04
CA SER A 89 -11.77 -10.37 -10.40
C SER A 89 -12.33 -10.38 -8.98
N THR A 90 -13.01 -11.46 -8.58
CA THR A 90 -13.75 -11.56 -7.32
C THR A 90 -13.27 -12.76 -6.50
N ALA A 91 -13.31 -12.66 -5.18
CA ALA A 91 -12.99 -13.78 -4.30
C ALA A 91 -14.10 -14.83 -4.34
N GLY A 92 -13.72 -16.11 -4.34
CA GLY A 92 -14.64 -17.23 -4.46
C GLY A 92 -13.90 -18.52 -4.80
N THR A 93 -14.66 -19.61 -4.91
CA THR A 93 -14.16 -20.88 -5.44
C THR A 93 -14.88 -21.16 -6.75
N TYR A 94 -14.13 -21.31 -7.82
CA TYR A 94 -14.63 -21.44 -9.18
C TYR A 94 -14.25 -22.79 -9.76
N GLN A 95 -15.24 -23.52 -10.27
CA GLN A 95 -15.03 -24.83 -10.89
C GLN A 95 -14.84 -24.66 -12.40
N VAL A 96 -13.63 -24.89 -12.87
CA VAL A 96 -13.31 -24.83 -14.31
C VAL A 96 -13.81 -26.10 -14.98
N LYS A 97 -14.44 -25.95 -16.15
CA LYS A 97 -14.87 -27.04 -17.00
C LYS A 97 -14.45 -26.76 -18.43
N VAL A 98 -14.11 -27.81 -19.16
CA VAL A 98 -13.81 -27.72 -20.59
C VAL A 98 -14.71 -28.67 -21.34
N THR A 99 -15.42 -28.14 -22.33
CA THR A 99 -16.19 -28.89 -23.32
C THR A 99 -15.40 -28.90 -24.63
N LEU A 100 -15.23 -30.09 -25.18
CA LEU A 100 -14.63 -30.33 -26.48
C LEU A 100 -15.76 -30.62 -27.48
N ASN A 101 -15.72 -30.05 -28.67
CA ASN A 101 -16.71 -30.35 -29.70
C ASN A 101 -16.03 -30.65 -31.03
N ASP A 102 -16.31 -31.82 -31.59
CA ASP A 102 -15.77 -32.34 -32.85
C ASP A 102 -16.64 -31.96 -34.09
N GLY A 103 -17.69 -31.15 -33.88
CA GLY A 103 -18.70 -30.80 -34.89
C GLY A 103 -19.97 -31.66 -34.83
N ALA A 104 -19.98 -32.74 -34.06
CA ALA A 104 -21.10 -33.67 -33.92
C ALA A 104 -21.48 -33.98 -32.46
N LEU A 105 -20.52 -34.19 -31.58
CA LEU A 105 -20.67 -34.60 -30.19
C LEU A 105 -19.86 -33.71 -29.24
N ASP A 106 -20.38 -33.55 -28.02
CA ASP A 106 -19.71 -32.85 -26.93
C ASP A 106 -18.95 -33.85 -26.05
N GLY A 107 -17.64 -33.69 -26.02
CA GLY A 107 -16.72 -34.33 -25.10
C GLY A 107 -16.40 -33.46 -23.87
N SER A 108 -15.76 -34.07 -22.87
CA SER A 108 -15.34 -33.38 -21.64
C SER A 108 -13.84 -33.45 -21.45
N GLY A 109 -13.25 -32.31 -21.09
CA GLY A 109 -11.86 -32.25 -20.65
C GLY A 109 -11.66 -32.92 -19.29
N VAL A 110 -10.57 -33.65 -19.14
CA VAL A 110 -10.20 -34.34 -17.89
C VAL A 110 -9.07 -33.59 -17.21
N PHE A 111 -9.30 -33.13 -15.98
CA PHE A 111 -8.28 -32.43 -15.20
C PHE A 111 -7.35 -33.41 -14.49
N THR A 112 -6.05 -33.27 -14.74
CA THR A 112 -4.99 -34.11 -14.16
C THR A 112 -4.75 -33.81 -12.67
N THR A 113 -4.95 -32.56 -12.29
CA THR A 113 -5.00 -32.05 -10.91
C THR A 113 -6.26 -31.18 -10.82
N GLY A 114 -7.03 -31.30 -9.73
CA GLY A 114 -8.42 -30.82 -9.64
C GLY A 114 -8.72 -29.46 -10.29
N SER A 115 -9.95 -29.29 -10.77
CA SER A 115 -10.35 -28.15 -11.61
C SER A 115 -10.82 -26.90 -10.84
N ALA A 116 -10.68 -26.89 -9.52
CA ALA A 116 -11.14 -25.79 -8.67
C ALA A 116 -10.06 -24.71 -8.52
N VAL A 117 -10.40 -23.46 -8.85
CA VAL A 117 -9.58 -22.29 -8.53
C VAL A 117 -10.16 -21.60 -7.29
N THR A 118 -9.35 -21.45 -6.25
CA THR A 118 -9.68 -20.68 -5.06
C THR A 118 -9.07 -19.28 -5.16
N VAL A 119 -9.93 -18.27 -5.19
CA VAL A 119 -9.58 -16.86 -5.31
C VAL A 119 -9.86 -16.19 -3.97
N THR A 120 -8.85 -15.56 -3.38
CA THR A 120 -8.97 -14.86 -2.09
C THR A 120 -8.69 -13.37 -2.25
N THR A 121 -9.11 -12.56 -1.29
CA THR A 121 -8.64 -11.17 -1.20
C THR A 121 -7.15 -11.15 -0.85
N SER A 122 -6.38 -10.29 -1.51
CA SER A 122 -4.95 -10.21 -1.24
C SER A 122 -4.68 -9.85 0.24
N PRO A 123 -3.80 -10.59 0.95
CA PRO A 123 -3.60 -10.46 2.38
C PRO A 123 -2.87 -9.17 2.76
N GLY A 124 -2.60 -8.99 4.06
CA GLY A 124 -1.82 -7.87 4.59
C GLY A 124 -2.67 -6.80 5.27
N ASN A 125 -2.07 -6.18 6.30
CA ASN A 125 -2.61 -5.04 7.03
C ASN A 125 -1.78 -3.80 6.73
N TYR A 126 -2.45 -2.67 6.50
CA TYR A 126 -1.84 -1.41 6.12
C TYR A 126 -2.33 -0.30 7.03
N ALA A 127 -1.41 0.40 7.69
CA ALA A 127 -1.75 1.45 8.64
C ALA A 127 -0.72 2.58 8.60
N TRP A 128 -1.17 3.81 8.83
CA TRP A 128 -0.29 4.95 8.99
C TRP A 128 0.39 4.93 10.35
N GLN A 129 1.66 5.28 10.39
CA GLN A 129 2.39 5.45 11.66
C GLN A 129 1.79 6.60 12.48
N LYS A 130 1.39 7.66 11.79
CA LYS A 130 0.75 8.84 12.35
C LYS A 130 -0.25 9.37 11.33
N SER A 131 -1.43 9.78 11.80
CA SER A 131 -2.42 10.54 11.06
C SER A 131 -3.32 11.29 12.07
N PRO A 132 -3.53 12.61 11.95
CA PRO A 132 -3.00 13.48 10.90
C PRO A 132 -1.47 13.66 10.98
N ILE A 133 -0.88 14.10 9.87
CA ILE A 133 0.50 14.62 9.80
C ILE A 133 0.45 16.08 9.35
N TYR A 134 1.54 16.82 9.60
CA TYR A 134 1.57 18.26 9.39
C TYR A 134 2.61 18.69 8.35
N THR A 135 2.29 19.75 7.61
CA THR A 135 3.17 20.34 6.61
C THR A 135 3.03 21.86 6.56
N TYR A 136 4.10 22.53 6.14
CA TYR A 136 4.19 23.97 5.91
C TYR A 136 5.18 24.21 4.75
N PRO A 137 5.22 25.38 4.07
CA PRO A 137 6.07 25.57 2.89
C PRO A 137 7.55 25.15 3.04
N ASN A 138 8.12 25.25 4.25
CA ASN A 138 9.51 24.86 4.53
C ASN A 138 9.65 23.63 5.44
N TYR A 139 8.55 22.94 5.75
CA TYR A 139 8.53 21.78 6.63
C TYR A 139 7.53 20.73 6.11
N GLN A 140 7.95 19.49 6.06
CA GLN A 140 7.03 18.40 5.79
C GLN A 140 7.28 17.33 6.84
N GLU A 141 6.22 16.74 7.38
CA GLU A 141 6.29 15.49 8.12
C GLU A 141 6.11 14.30 7.16
N GLN A 142 6.97 13.28 7.27
CA GLN A 142 6.97 12.17 6.31
C GLN A 142 5.79 11.26 6.62
N ALA A 143 4.97 10.96 5.61
CA ALA A 143 3.94 9.96 5.73
C ALA A 143 4.57 8.57 5.68
N THR A 144 4.57 7.86 6.80
CA THR A 144 5.09 6.49 6.87
C THR A 144 3.94 5.49 6.90
N LEU A 145 3.82 4.71 5.81
CA LEU A 145 2.88 3.60 5.72
C LEU A 145 3.54 2.32 6.23
N LEU A 146 2.91 1.64 7.20
CA LEU A 146 3.33 0.34 7.69
C LEU A 146 2.55 -0.79 7.02
N ALA A 147 3.21 -1.91 6.74
CA ALA A 147 2.60 -3.15 6.31
C ALA A 147 3.01 -4.33 7.19
N SER A 148 2.05 -5.22 7.46
CA SER A 148 2.28 -6.47 8.19
C SER A 148 1.42 -7.61 7.64
N GLY A 149 1.73 -8.86 8.02
CA GLY A 149 0.97 -10.04 7.58
C GLY A 149 1.12 -10.35 6.08
N LEU A 150 2.26 -9.98 5.48
CA LEU A 150 2.54 -10.23 4.07
C LEU A 150 3.14 -11.62 3.86
N PRO A 151 2.71 -12.37 2.83
CA PRO A 151 3.35 -13.62 2.44
C PRO A 151 4.77 -13.40 1.94
N ALA A 152 5.62 -14.43 2.07
CA ALA A 152 6.96 -14.42 1.52
C ALA A 152 6.94 -14.19 0.00
N ASN A 153 8.03 -13.63 -0.55
CA ASN A 153 8.22 -13.39 -1.99
C ASN A 153 7.12 -12.54 -2.65
N THR A 154 6.39 -11.74 -1.87
CA THR A 154 5.38 -10.81 -2.37
C THR A 154 5.98 -9.41 -2.51
N LYS A 155 5.67 -8.73 -3.62
CA LYS A 155 5.95 -7.30 -3.79
C LYS A 155 4.70 -6.50 -3.45
N VAL A 156 4.86 -5.38 -2.75
CA VAL A 156 3.76 -4.46 -2.45
C VAL A 156 4.01 -3.12 -3.12
N TRP A 157 3.24 -2.80 -4.14
CA TRP A 157 3.27 -1.50 -4.81
C TRP A 157 2.26 -0.57 -4.16
N THR A 158 2.71 0.58 -3.69
CA THR A 158 1.86 1.63 -3.13
C THR A 158 1.72 2.75 -4.15
N GLY A 159 0.51 3.00 -4.62
CA GLY A 159 0.19 4.21 -5.39
C GLY A 159 -0.37 5.25 -4.44
N TRP A 160 0.29 6.40 -4.38
CA TRP A 160 0.03 7.42 -3.35
C TRP A 160 -1.21 8.29 -3.63
N GLY A 161 -1.72 8.25 -4.86
CA GLY A 161 -2.91 8.99 -5.28
C GLY A 161 -2.59 10.35 -5.92
N ASP A 162 -1.34 10.77 -5.90
CA ASP A 162 -0.79 11.96 -6.58
C ASP A 162 -0.09 11.62 -7.93
N GLY A 163 -0.19 10.36 -8.37
CA GLY A 163 0.50 9.86 -9.56
C GLY A 163 1.83 9.17 -9.27
N GLU A 164 2.38 9.33 -8.06
CA GLU A 164 3.61 8.66 -7.66
C GLU A 164 3.34 7.25 -7.13
N THR A 165 4.36 6.39 -7.27
CA THR A 165 4.32 5.02 -6.76
C THR A 165 5.61 4.66 -6.06
N SER A 166 5.53 3.79 -5.06
CA SER A 166 6.70 3.27 -4.36
C SER A 166 6.54 1.78 -4.10
N LEU A 167 7.67 1.06 -4.10
CA LEU A 167 7.71 -0.33 -3.68
C LEU A 167 7.86 -0.36 -2.16
N LEU A 168 6.80 -0.77 -1.46
CA LEU A 168 6.77 -0.82 0.00
C LEU A 168 7.59 -1.99 0.56
N SER A 169 7.62 -3.12 -0.15
CA SER A 169 8.43 -4.26 0.28
C SER A 169 8.82 -5.19 -0.87
N ALA A 170 10.02 -5.74 -0.74
CA ALA A 170 10.41 -7.05 -1.27
C ALA A 170 11.06 -7.80 -0.09
N GLY A 171 10.40 -8.82 0.44
CA GLY A 171 10.98 -9.68 1.48
C GLY A 171 10.74 -9.23 2.94
N THR A 172 11.25 -8.08 3.39
CA THR A 172 11.31 -7.77 4.85
C THR A 172 11.06 -6.32 5.31
N SER A 173 11.15 -5.30 4.45
CA SER A 173 10.83 -3.92 4.88
C SER A 173 9.32 -3.76 5.09
N ALA A 174 8.93 -3.37 6.31
CA ALA A 174 7.55 -3.21 6.73
C ALA A 174 7.04 -1.76 6.59
N THR A 175 7.83 -0.84 6.04
CA THR A 175 7.50 0.58 5.99
C THR A 175 7.97 1.24 4.71
N VAL A 176 7.21 2.22 4.22
CA VAL A 176 7.63 3.11 3.15
C VAL A 176 7.16 4.54 3.44
N GLY A 177 8.01 5.51 3.12
CA GLY A 177 7.74 6.93 3.34
C GLY A 177 7.34 7.64 2.04
N HIS A 178 6.47 8.63 2.15
CA HIS A 178 6.12 9.56 1.07
C HIS A 178 5.82 10.95 1.61
N TRP A 179 5.88 11.95 0.73
CA TRP A 179 5.64 13.35 1.06
C TRP A 179 4.39 13.83 0.33
N PHE A 180 3.49 14.47 1.07
CA PHE A 180 2.20 14.90 0.55
C PHE A 180 2.01 16.40 0.73
N GLY A 181 1.26 17.00 -0.20
CA GLY A 181 0.63 18.30 0.04
C GLY A 181 -0.55 18.17 1.03
N THR A 182 -1.08 19.31 1.46
CA THR A 182 -2.25 19.36 2.35
C THR A 182 -3.48 18.71 1.70
N GLY A 183 -4.30 18.05 2.52
CA GLY A 183 -5.54 17.39 2.10
C GLY A 183 -5.66 15.94 2.54
N PRO A 184 -6.81 15.31 2.23
CA PRO A 184 -7.01 13.88 2.43
C PRO A 184 -6.39 13.08 1.29
N TRP A 185 -5.69 12.01 1.63
CA TRP A 185 -5.07 11.10 0.66
C TRP A 185 -5.52 9.67 0.92
N THR A 186 -5.94 8.96 -0.12
CA THR A 186 -6.37 7.55 -0.06
C THR A 186 -5.48 6.67 -0.95
N PRO A 187 -4.25 6.36 -0.53
CA PRO A 187 -3.37 5.49 -1.29
C PRO A 187 -3.98 4.11 -1.53
N LYS A 188 -3.52 3.44 -2.58
CA LYS A 188 -3.87 2.07 -2.89
C LYS A 188 -2.64 1.19 -2.91
N VAL A 189 -2.75 0.00 -2.35
CA VAL A 189 -1.70 -1.02 -2.37
C VAL A 189 -2.06 -2.14 -3.33
N THR A 190 -1.09 -2.61 -4.09
CA THR A 190 -1.23 -3.71 -5.05
C THR A 190 -0.18 -4.76 -4.76
N LEU A 191 -0.62 -5.95 -4.33
CA LEU A 191 0.28 -7.08 -4.11
C LEU A 191 0.60 -7.74 -5.45
N GLN A 192 1.81 -8.26 -5.57
CA GLN A 192 2.24 -9.01 -6.74
C GLN A 192 3.04 -10.25 -6.32
N ASN A 193 2.69 -11.40 -6.91
CA ASN A 193 3.41 -12.66 -6.79
C ASN A 193 3.62 -13.29 -8.19
N GLY A 194 3.93 -14.59 -8.26
CA GLY A 194 4.12 -15.32 -9.52
C GLY A 194 2.90 -15.33 -10.45
N SER A 195 1.68 -15.25 -9.91
CA SER A 195 0.42 -15.21 -10.66
C SER A 195 0.02 -13.79 -11.13
N GLY A 196 0.90 -12.80 -10.92
CA GLY A 196 0.68 -11.42 -11.35
C GLY A 196 0.25 -10.48 -10.22
N LYS A 197 -0.37 -9.35 -10.57
CA LYS A 197 -0.83 -8.32 -9.64
C LYS A 197 -2.25 -8.62 -9.15
N ALA A 198 -2.53 -8.43 -7.88
CA ALA A 198 -3.88 -8.48 -7.34
C ALA A 198 -4.67 -7.18 -7.64
N THR A 199 -5.97 -7.20 -7.38
CA THR A 199 -6.82 -6.01 -7.36
C THR A 199 -6.31 -5.03 -6.30
N PRO A 200 -6.14 -3.74 -6.64
CA PRO A 200 -5.68 -2.73 -5.68
C PRO A 200 -6.62 -2.60 -4.48
N ARG A 201 -6.05 -2.55 -3.27
CA ARG A 201 -6.77 -2.31 -2.02
C ARG A 201 -6.54 -0.88 -1.54
N ALA A 202 -7.59 -0.18 -1.14
CA ALA A 202 -7.45 1.12 -0.49
C ALA A 202 -6.81 0.97 0.90
N VAL A 203 -5.95 1.93 1.24
CA VAL A 203 -5.47 2.15 2.60
C VAL A 203 -6.40 3.16 3.28
N ASN A 204 -6.46 3.15 4.61
CA ASN A 204 -7.14 4.19 5.38
C ASN A 204 -6.68 5.59 4.94
N THR A 205 -7.58 6.57 4.95
CA THR A 205 -7.28 7.94 4.56
C THR A 205 -6.20 8.54 5.46
N LEU A 206 -5.14 9.08 4.86
CA LEU A 206 -4.20 9.98 5.52
C LEU A 206 -4.75 11.39 5.47
N THR A 207 -4.72 12.10 6.60
CA THR A 207 -5.03 13.53 6.63
C THR A 207 -3.75 14.33 6.80
N VAL A 208 -3.50 15.25 5.88
CA VAL A 208 -2.36 16.16 5.91
C VAL A 208 -2.86 17.57 6.14
N LEU A 209 -2.45 18.19 7.24
CA LEU A 209 -2.91 19.51 7.66
C LEU A 209 -1.79 20.54 7.58
N PRO A 210 -2.09 21.82 7.31
CA PRO A 210 -1.14 22.89 7.59
C PRO A 210 -0.92 22.96 9.11
N ASP A 211 0.32 23.19 9.52
CA ASP A 211 0.62 23.56 10.89
C ASP A 211 0.44 25.08 11.07
N THR A 212 -0.37 25.48 12.04
CA THR A 212 -0.63 26.89 12.34
C THR A 212 -0.65 27.19 13.84
N THR A 213 -0.36 26.20 14.68
CA THR A 213 -0.52 26.30 16.13
C THR A 213 0.84 26.40 16.79
N GLY A 214 1.05 27.47 17.56
CA GLY A 214 2.28 27.64 18.33
C GLY A 214 2.45 26.60 19.45
N PRO A 215 3.70 26.26 19.81
CA PRO A 215 3.98 25.35 20.91
C PRO A 215 3.59 25.95 22.26
N THR A 216 3.51 25.09 23.27
CA THR A 216 3.46 25.47 24.69
C THR A 216 4.83 25.28 25.33
N VAL A 217 5.17 26.14 26.30
CA VAL A 217 6.43 26.05 27.05
C VAL A 217 6.20 26.37 28.52
N SER A 218 7.00 25.77 29.39
CA SER A 218 6.96 25.95 30.84
C SER A 218 8.35 25.85 31.44
N LEU A 219 8.56 26.54 32.56
CA LEU A 219 9.76 26.44 33.38
C LEU A 219 9.46 25.69 34.69
N THR A 220 10.34 24.76 35.06
CA THR A 220 10.27 24.07 36.35
C THR A 220 10.98 24.89 37.41
N VAL A 221 10.22 25.62 38.22
CA VAL A 221 10.77 26.45 39.29
C VAL A 221 11.41 25.55 40.36
N PRO A 222 12.67 25.81 40.77
CA PRO A 222 13.31 25.05 41.84
C PRO A 222 12.56 25.19 43.18
N ALA A 223 12.61 24.17 44.03
CA ALA A 223 11.95 24.18 45.35
C ALA A 223 12.44 25.32 46.28
N SER A 224 13.65 25.83 46.06
CA SER A 224 14.19 27.00 46.77
C SER A 224 14.59 28.07 45.76
N PRO A 225 13.63 28.82 45.21
CA PRO A 225 13.87 29.73 44.10
C PRO A 225 14.65 30.99 44.52
N ASN A 226 14.72 31.31 45.81
CA ASN A 226 15.56 32.39 46.33
C ASN A 226 17.02 31.99 46.60
N LYS A 227 17.42 30.75 46.30
CA LYS A 227 18.79 30.26 46.47
C LYS A 227 19.51 30.21 45.12
N ALA A 228 20.61 30.94 44.98
CA ALA A 228 21.39 31.04 43.74
C ALA A 228 21.83 29.67 43.19
N ALA A 229 22.27 28.77 44.07
CA ALA A 229 22.71 27.43 43.69
C ALA A 229 21.59 26.56 43.10
N SER A 230 20.32 26.82 43.45
CA SER A 230 19.17 26.09 42.93
C SER A 230 18.91 26.35 41.44
N TRP A 231 19.48 27.43 40.90
CA TRP A 231 19.38 27.84 39.50
C TRP A 231 20.60 27.46 38.66
N SER A 232 21.53 26.68 39.20
CA SER A 232 22.70 26.19 38.46
C SER A 232 22.33 25.45 37.15
N THR A 233 21.14 24.88 37.09
CA THR A 233 20.50 24.40 35.87
C THR A 233 19.05 24.86 35.85
N VAL A 234 18.68 25.54 34.78
CA VAL A 234 17.30 25.90 34.46
C VAL A 234 16.75 24.85 33.51
N ARG A 235 15.51 24.43 33.75
CA ARG A 235 14.86 23.37 32.98
C ARG A 235 13.37 23.56 32.94
N GLY A 236 12.72 22.88 32.03
CA GLY A 236 11.28 22.94 31.88
C GLY A 236 10.78 21.94 30.87
N LYS A 237 9.57 22.18 30.40
CA LYS A 237 8.95 21.40 29.33
C LYS A 237 8.48 22.27 28.18
N ALA A 238 8.48 21.72 26.99
CA ALA A 238 7.80 22.27 25.83
C ALA A 238 7.07 21.15 25.08
N ALA A 239 5.91 21.46 24.52
CA ALA A 239 5.11 20.52 23.76
C ALA A 239 4.36 21.25 22.67
N ASP A 240 4.16 20.58 21.55
CA ASP A 240 3.34 21.03 20.45
C ASP A 240 2.44 19.88 19.96
N GLY A 241 1.21 20.21 19.60
CA GLY A 241 0.21 19.25 19.16
C GLY A 241 0.31 18.89 17.67
N GLU A 242 1.12 19.62 16.92
CA GLU A 242 1.19 19.57 15.45
C GLU A 242 2.54 19.02 14.97
N ALA A 243 3.41 19.82 14.34
CA ALA A 243 4.72 19.38 13.83
C ALA A 243 5.72 19.03 14.95
N GLY A 244 5.42 19.41 16.19
CA GLY A 244 6.29 19.24 17.34
C GLY A 244 7.21 20.44 17.55
N VAL A 245 7.76 20.53 18.76
CA VAL A 245 8.71 21.58 19.14
C VAL A 245 10.05 21.37 18.42
N ASP A 246 10.64 22.44 17.91
CA ASP A 246 12.01 22.43 17.39
C ASP A 246 12.99 22.81 18.50
N VAL A 247 12.82 24.00 19.07
CA VAL A 247 13.74 24.57 20.05
C VAL A 247 13.03 25.46 21.08
N VAL A 248 13.63 25.58 22.26
CA VAL A 248 13.28 26.56 23.29
C VAL A 248 14.34 27.65 23.30
N GLY A 249 13.91 28.91 23.19
CA GLY A 249 14.73 30.09 23.38
C GLY A 249 14.76 30.48 24.85
N ILE A 250 15.95 30.74 25.40
CA ILE A 250 16.13 31.16 26.80
C ILE A 250 17.07 32.36 26.87
N GLN A 251 16.71 33.38 27.65
CA GLN A 251 17.59 34.47 28.05
C GLN A 251 17.63 34.60 29.56
N PHE A 252 18.78 35.01 30.07
CA PHE A 252 19.00 35.18 31.50
C PHE A 252 19.45 36.60 31.79
N TYR A 253 18.77 37.21 32.76
CA TYR A 253 19.17 38.49 33.33
C TYR A 253 19.42 38.34 34.82
N LYS A 254 20.36 39.13 35.33
CA LYS A 254 20.42 39.39 36.77
C LYS A 254 20.59 40.88 37.01
N TYR A 255 19.86 41.40 37.98
CA TYR A 255 19.87 42.83 38.24
C TYR A 255 19.65 43.16 39.71
N ASN A 256 20.08 44.35 40.09
CA ASN A 256 19.79 44.99 41.36
C ASN A 256 19.45 46.47 41.10
N ALA A 257 19.37 47.28 42.15
CA ALA A 257 18.98 48.68 42.03
C ALA A 257 19.85 49.54 41.09
N THR A 258 21.09 49.14 40.81
CA THR A 258 22.06 49.97 40.07
C THR A 258 22.69 49.29 38.86
N THR A 259 22.55 47.97 38.72
CA THR A 259 23.22 47.19 37.68
C THR A 259 22.31 46.12 37.11
N ILE A 260 22.39 45.95 35.79
CA ILE A 260 21.74 44.88 35.04
C ILE A 260 22.85 44.12 34.31
N TYR A 261 22.75 42.81 34.28
CA TYR A 261 23.62 41.92 33.51
C TYR A 261 22.77 40.97 32.69
N PHE A 262 23.24 40.64 31.50
CA PHE A 262 22.73 39.51 30.73
C PHE A 262 23.76 38.38 30.75
N TYR A 263 23.31 37.14 30.59
CA TYR A 263 24.20 35.98 30.53
C TYR A 263 24.69 35.75 29.10
N ASN A 264 26.00 35.58 28.93
CA ASN A 264 26.59 35.15 27.66
C ASN A 264 26.76 33.63 27.68
N PHE A 265 25.89 32.93 26.94
CA PHE A 265 25.87 31.47 26.87
C PHE A 265 27.07 30.87 26.10
N ALA A 266 27.79 31.65 25.30
CA ALA A 266 28.95 31.14 24.55
C ALA A 266 30.17 30.91 25.44
N ASN A 267 30.35 31.72 26.49
CA ASN A 267 31.48 31.61 27.42
C ASN A 267 31.06 31.42 28.89
N GLY A 268 29.76 31.40 29.18
CA GLY A 268 29.20 31.14 30.50
C GLY A 268 29.39 32.29 31.49
N THR A 269 29.47 33.54 31.03
CA THR A 269 29.77 34.71 31.87
C THR A 269 28.64 35.73 31.93
N TRP A 270 28.62 36.55 32.98
CA TRP A 270 27.68 37.67 33.11
C TRP A 270 28.29 38.95 32.56
N VAL A 271 27.62 39.58 31.60
CA VAL A 271 28.08 40.82 30.96
C VAL A 271 27.17 41.95 31.38
N LYS A 272 27.77 43.06 31.84
CA LYS A 272 27.00 44.24 32.28
C LYS A 272 26.25 44.82 31.09
N TYR A 273 24.96 45.07 31.27
CA TYR A 273 24.12 45.75 30.30
C TYR A 273 24.28 47.27 30.45
N THR A 274 24.65 47.93 29.37
CA THR A 274 24.88 49.38 29.26
C THR A 274 24.03 50.02 28.17
N GLY A 275 22.91 49.37 27.78
CA GLY A 275 22.02 49.85 26.71
C GLY A 275 22.42 49.40 25.29
N GLN A 276 23.40 48.52 25.15
CA GLN A 276 23.80 47.94 23.86
C GLN A 276 22.77 46.93 23.35
N ALA A 277 22.74 46.70 22.04
CA ALA A 277 21.99 45.58 21.46
C ALA A 277 22.50 44.24 22.03
N LEU A 278 21.58 43.34 22.36
CA LEU A 278 21.96 42.02 22.88
C LEU A 278 22.58 41.17 21.76
N PRO A 279 23.77 40.59 21.97
CA PRO A 279 24.36 39.67 21.00
C PRO A 279 23.56 38.37 20.94
N TYR A 280 23.67 37.62 19.84
CA TYR A 280 23.06 36.28 19.73
C TYR A 280 23.49 35.34 20.88
N THR A 281 24.69 35.53 21.41
CA THR A 281 25.18 34.75 22.56
C THR A 281 24.49 35.06 23.88
N ALA A 282 23.65 36.11 23.94
CA ALA A 282 22.78 36.40 25.07
C ALA A 282 21.54 35.48 25.14
N GLN A 283 21.34 34.65 24.11
CA GLN A 283 20.28 33.68 24.02
C GLN A 283 20.85 32.27 23.88
N ALA A 284 20.21 31.32 24.56
CA ALA A 284 20.41 29.90 24.32
C ALA A 284 19.23 29.35 23.53
N LEU A 285 19.52 28.60 22.47
CA LEU A 285 18.56 27.72 21.82
C LEU A 285 18.81 26.29 22.29
N ARG A 286 17.78 25.63 22.83
CA ARG A 286 17.88 24.28 23.36
C ARG A 286 16.87 23.35 22.69
N PRO A 287 17.33 22.20 22.17
CA PRO A 287 16.40 21.19 21.67
C PRO A 287 15.59 20.62 22.83
N VAL A 288 14.46 20.02 22.48
CA VAL A 288 13.57 19.34 23.40
C VAL A 288 13.73 17.83 23.21
N ASP A 289 13.82 17.07 24.31
CA ASP A 289 13.88 15.60 24.22
C ASP A 289 12.51 14.99 23.86
N GLY A 290 12.47 13.67 23.62
CA GLY A 290 11.23 12.97 23.26
C GLY A 290 10.13 12.98 24.34
N ALA A 291 10.44 13.40 25.56
CA ALA A 291 9.49 13.58 26.65
C ALA A 291 9.13 15.06 26.88
N GLY A 292 9.57 15.95 25.99
CA GLY A 292 9.28 17.37 26.07
C GLY A 292 10.23 18.16 26.97
N ASN A 293 11.32 17.58 27.49
CA ASN A 293 12.18 18.28 28.44
C ASN A 293 13.26 19.11 27.74
N TRP A 294 13.55 20.27 28.31
CA TRP A 294 14.68 21.13 27.94
C TRP A 294 15.46 21.56 29.17
N SER A 295 16.75 21.89 29.00
CA SER A 295 17.56 22.46 30.08
C SER A 295 18.73 23.30 29.58
N VAL A 296 19.20 24.21 30.42
CA VAL A 296 20.39 25.04 30.20
C VAL A 296 21.07 25.38 31.53
N GLY A 297 22.40 25.37 31.55
CA GLY A 297 23.18 25.74 32.74
C GLY A 297 23.22 27.25 32.96
N ALA A 298 23.25 27.68 34.22
CA ALA A 298 23.47 29.08 34.61
C ALA A 298 24.54 29.17 35.70
N ALA A 299 25.76 29.59 35.33
CA ALA A 299 26.86 29.76 36.28
C ALA A 299 26.93 31.19 36.82
N GLY A 300 27.62 31.40 37.95
CA GLY A 300 27.95 32.75 38.45
C GLY A 300 26.77 33.55 39.01
N LEU A 301 25.70 32.88 39.43
CA LEU A 301 24.63 33.47 40.22
C LEU A 301 25.08 33.65 41.67
N SER A 302 24.62 34.74 42.29
CA SER A 302 24.96 35.09 43.67
C SER A 302 23.80 35.82 44.33
N LYS A 303 23.73 35.75 45.68
CA LYS A 303 22.79 36.56 46.45
C LYS A 303 22.95 38.06 46.18
N GLY A 304 21.88 38.82 46.42
CA GLY A 304 21.83 40.28 46.22
C GLY A 304 21.44 40.72 44.80
N TYR A 305 21.08 39.77 43.93
CA TYR A 305 20.51 40.03 42.62
C TYR A 305 19.11 39.41 42.52
N THR A 306 18.24 40.05 41.74
CA THR A 306 17.11 39.36 41.13
C THR A 306 17.64 38.57 39.94
N PHE A 307 17.27 37.30 39.83
CA PHE A 307 17.52 36.48 38.66
C PHE A 307 16.22 36.34 37.87
N GLU A 308 16.28 36.68 36.59
CA GLU A 308 15.17 36.63 35.66
C GLU A 308 15.50 35.66 34.52
N VAL A 309 14.51 34.83 34.18
CA VAL A 309 14.57 33.87 33.08
C VAL A 309 13.45 34.18 32.12
N ASP A 310 13.82 34.55 30.91
CA ASP A 310 12.90 34.72 29.79
C ASP A 310 12.96 33.46 28.94
N TYR A 311 11.81 32.96 28.52
CA TYR A 311 11.72 31.74 27.76
C TYR A 311 10.50 31.70 26.85
N TYR A 312 10.68 31.07 25.70
CA TYR A 312 9.65 30.84 24.68
C TYR A 312 10.06 29.65 23.81
N ALA A 313 9.16 29.11 23.00
CA ALA A 313 9.43 27.96 22.14
C ALA A 313 9.05 28.22 20.69
N TRP A 314 9.79 27.59 19.78
CA TRP A 314 9.45 27.47 18.36
C TRP A 314 9.11 26.03 18.03
N ASP A 315 8.08 25.82 17.22
CA ASP A 315 7.87 24.54 16.56
C ASP A 315 8.73 24.41 15.29
N LYS A 316 8.62 23.27 14.61
CA LYS A 316 9.39 22.97 13.39
C LYS A 316 8.96 23.75 12.15
N VAL A 317 7.82 24.46 12.21
CA VAL A 317 7.33 25.27 11.10
C VAL A 317 7.53 26.77 11.32
N GLY A 318 7.98 27.14 12.52
CA GLY A 318 8.33 28.50 12.91
C GLY A 318 7.23 29.24 13.67
N ASN A 319 6.13 28.59 14.09
CA ASN A 319 5.22 29.24 15.02
C ASN A 319 5.88 29.34 16.40
N ILE A 320 5.51 30.37 17.14
CA ILE A 320 6.14 30.74 18.40
C ILE A 320 5.10 30.66 19.51
N SER A 321 5.49 30.19 20.69
CA SER A 321 4.70 30.38 21.90
C SER A 321 4.64 31.87 22.29
N ASP A 322 3.80 32.22 23.27
CA ASP A 322 3.99 33.48 23.99
C ASP A 322 5.37 33.54 24.64
N ASP A 323 5.84 34.77 24.90
CA ASP A 323 7.04 35.04 25.69
C ASP A 323 6.68 35.01 27.18
N TYR A 324 7.39 34.17 27.94
CA TYR A 324 7.21 34.05 29.38
C TYR A 324 8.47 34.51 30.12
N TYR A 325 8.28 35.02 31.32
CA TYR A 325 9.39 35.29 32.23
C TYR A 325 9.06 34.93 33.67
N VAL A 326 10.10 34.60 34.44
CA VAL A 326 10.03 34.47 35.90
C VAL A 326 11.19 35.22 36.54
N ALA A 327 10.95 35.88 37.67
CA ALA A 327 11.98 36.63 38.38
C ALA A 327 11.98 36.32 39.88
N TYR A 328 13.15 36.07 40.45
CA TYR A 328 13.33 35.75 41.87
C TYR A 328 14.49 36.49 42.49
N ASN A 329 14.23 37.12 43.64
CA ASN A 329 15.26 37.73 44.48
C ASN A 329 16.14 36.64 45.11
N LEU A 330 17.42 36.60 44.77
CA LEU A 330 18.38 35.65 45.33
C LEU A 330 18.87 36.15 46.69
N THR A 331 18.49 35.46 47.76
CA THR A 331 18.83 35.82 49.14
C THR A 331 19.89 34.92 49.76
N SER A 332 20.17 33.75 49.15
CA SER A 332 21.18 32.78 49.60
C SER A 332 21.93 32.10 48.47
#